data_AF-X1W328-F1
#
_entry.id   AF-X1W328-F1
#
_cell.length_a   1.000
_cell.length_b   1.000
_cell.length_c   1.000
_cell.angle_alpha   90.00
_cell.angle_beta   90.00
_cell.angle_gamma   90.00
#
_symmetry.space_group_name_H-M   'P 1'
#
loop_
_entity.id
_entity.type
_entity.pdbx_description
1 polymer ?
#
loop_
_entity_poly.entity_id
_entity_poly.type
_entity_poly.pdbx_seq_one_letter_code
_entity_poly.pdbx_strand_id
1 'polypeptide(L)' 'MAKITKMPGMAIVAGFKGTLDYYVHCGVNCVRSWPRSPGHDRAPAVEAQWAAFSWAASNWKELALPVKEAYNHMAQ' A
#
# COMPACT_ATOMS: atom_id res chain seq x y z
N MET A 1 -10.11 -3.04 16.32
CA MET A 1 -11.25 -3.21 15.40
C MET A 1 -12.52 -3.28 16.25
N ALA A 2 -13.49 -2.43 15.97
CA ALA A 2 -14.79 -2.43 16.64
C ALA A 2 -15.87 -2.93 15.67
N LYS A 3 -16.79 -3.75 16.16
CA LYS A 3 -17.96 -4.22 15.40
C LYS A 3 -19.09 -3.21 15.60
N ILE A 4 -19.75 -2.83 14.51
CA ILE A 4 -20.88 -1.89 14.54
C ILE A 4 -22.13 -2.61 14.04
N THR A 5 -23.29 -2.24 14.59
CA THR A 5 -24.56 -2.89 14.26
C THR A 5 -25.06 -2.51 12.86
N LYS A 6 -24.77 -1.29 12.41
CA LYS A 6 -25.17 -0.77 11.09
C LYS A 6 -24.05 0.04 10.45
N MET A 7 -24.00 0.04 9.12
CA MET A 7 -23.08 0.87 8.35
C MET A 7 -23.57 2.34 8.35
N PRO A 8 -22.71 3.32 8.64
CA PRO A 8 -23.06 4.73 8.50
C PRO A 8 -23.28 5.12 7.03
N GLY A 9 -23.97 6.24 6.81
CA GLY A 9 -24.10 6.80 5.47
C GLY A 9 -22.75 7.24 4.89
N MET A 10 -22.66 7.25 3.55
CA MET A 10 -21.41 7.56 2.83
C MET A 10 -20.80 8.92 3.17
N ALA A 11 -21.62 9.93 3.51
CA ALA A 11 -21.12 11.23 3.93
C ALA A 11 -20.28 11.16 5.21
N ILE A 12 -20.67 10.31 6.17
CA ILE A 12 -19.91 10.08 7.41
C ILE A 12 -18.63 9.31 7.10
N VAL A 13 -18.73 8.24 6.31
CA VAL A 13 -17.57 7.43 5.91
C VAL A 13 -16.51 8.29 5.21
N ALA A 14 -16.93 9.14 4.28
CA ALA A 14 -16.04 10.07 3.58
C ALA A 14 -15.44 11.12 4.52
N GLY A 15 -16.22 11.64 5.48
CA GLY A 15 -15.76 12.63 6.44
C GLY A 15 -14.63 12.15 7.35
N PHE A 16 -14.52 10.83 7.58
CA PHE A 16 -13.46 10.24 8.41
C PHE A 16 -12.35 9.56 7.59
N LYS A 17 -12.30 9.77 6.26
CA LYS A 17 -11.24 9.23 5.41
C LYS A 17 -9.85 9.65 5.94
N GLY A 18 -8.95 8.68 6.08
CA GLY A 18 -7.62 8.89 6.67
C GLY A 18 -7.57 8.77 8.19
N THR A 19 -8.72 8.68 8.88
CA THR A 19 -8.80 8.52 10.34
C THR A 19 -9.51 7.23 10.76
N LEU A 20 -10.69 6.95 10.20
CA LEU A 20 -11.44 5.73 10.45
C LEU A 20 -11.73 5.01 9.13
N ASP A 21 -11.48 3.71 9.13
CA ASP A 21 -11.73 2.82 8.02
C ASP A 21 -12.97 1.96 8.33
N TYR A 22 -14.04 2.17 7.55
CA TYR A 22 -15.32 1.46 7.65
C TYR A 22 -15.37 0.39 6.57
N TYR A 23 -15.62 -0.86 6.97
CA TYR A 23 -15.58 -2.00 6.05
C TYR A 23 -16.49 -3.14 6.53
N VAL A 24 -16.75 -4.11 5.64
CA VAL A 24 -17.49 -5.32 5.96
C VAL A 24 -16.51 -6.50 6.01
N HIS A 25 -16.53 -7.25 7.10
CA HIS A 25 -15.72 -8.46 7.25
C HIS A 25 -16.61 -9.63 7.66
N CYS A 26 -16.66 -10.68 6.83
CA CYS A 26 -17.50 -11.86 7.05
C CYS A 26 -18.97 -11.51 7.37
N GLY A 27 -19.53 -10.53 6.64
CA GLY A 27 -20.91 -10.06 6.85
C GLY A 27 -21.13 -9.16 8.06
N VAL A 28 -20.09 -8.88 8.86
CA VAL A 28 -20.16 -7.98 10.02
C VAL A 28 -19.62 -6.61 9.62
N ASN A 29 -20.37 -5.56 9.93
CA ASN A 29 -19.91 -4.19 9.76
C ASN A 29 -18.84 -3.88 10.83
N CYS A 30 -17.71 -3.35 10.39
CA CYS A 30 -16.54 -3.09 11.22
C CYS A 30 -16.04 -1.67 11.01
N VAL A 31 -15.46 -1.10 12.06
CA VAL A 31 -14.68 0.12 12.00
C VAL A 31 -13.33 -0.10 12.67
N ARG A 32 -12.28 0.48 12.10
CA ARG A 32 -10.93 0.49 12.68
C ARG A 32 -10.28 1.85 12.49
N SER A 33 -9.21 2.11 13.24
CA SER A 33 -8.31 3.20 12.93
C SER A 33 -7.74 3.00 11.53
N TRP A 34 -7.66 4.08 10.75
CA TRP A 34 -7.11 4.03 9.40
C TRP A 34 -5.73 3.38 9.41
N PRO A 35 -5.44 2.44 8.51
CA PRO A 35 -4.13 1.82 8.43
C PRO A 35 -3.05 2.87 8.28
N ARG A 36 -2.12 2.93 9.23
CA ARG A 36 -0.93 3.78 9.11
C ARG A 36 0.08 3.02 8.27
N SER A 37 0.70 3.70 7.31
CA SER A 37 1.89 3.13 6.65
C SER A 37 2.93 2.91 7.75
N PRO A 38 3.54 1.71 7.84
CA PRO A 38 4.58 1.45 8.84
C PRO A 38 5.90 2.15 8.49
N GLY A 39 5.90 3.01 7.46
CA GLY A 39 7.07 3.76 7.04
C GLY A 39 8.13 2.84 6.45
N HIS A 40 9.36 3.00 6.94
CA HIS A 40 10.53 2.19 6.58
C HIS A 40 10.58 0.85 7.31
N ASP A 41 9.88 0.72 8.45
CA ASP A 41 9.91 -0.52 9.23
C ASP A 41 8.91 -1.50 8.62
N ARG A 42 9.39 -2.64 8.12
CA ARG A 42 8.52 -3.67 7.54
C ARG A 42 8.71 -4.97 8.31
N ALA A 43 7.73 -5.86 8.19
CA ALA A 43 7.86 -7.16 8.83
C ALA A 43 9.04 -7.91 8.18
N PRO A 44 9.86 -8.67 8.94
CA PRO A 44 11.01 -9.38 8.38
C PRO A 44 10.66 -10.30 7.21
N ALA A 45 9.46 -10.89 7.22
CA ALA A 45 8.97 -11.72 6.12
C ALA A 45 8.74 -10.94 4.81
N VAL A 46 8.40 -9.66 4.90
CA VAL A 46 8.24 -8.75 3.74
C VAL A 46 9.62 -8.35 3.24
N GLU A 47 10.54 -8.00 4.15
CA GLU A 47 11.92 -7.62 3.81
C GLU A 47 12.70 -8.77 3.16
N ALA A 48 12.47 -10.02 3.59
CA ALA A 48 13.07 -11.21 2.99
C ALA A 48 12.73 -11.36 1.49
N GLN A 49 11.62 -10.79 1.02
CA GLN A 49 11.22 -10.83 -0.39
C GLN A 49 11.94 -9.75 -1.23
N TRP A 50 12.70 -8.86 -0.61
CA TRP A 50 13.29 -7.71 -1.29
C TRP A 50 14.53 -8.02 -2.10
N ALA A 51 15.14 -9.20 -1.97
CA ALA A 51 16.38 -9.52 -2.68
C ALA A 51 16.30 -9.28 -4.20
N ALA A 52 15.17 -9.63 -4.83
CA ALA A 52 14.95 -9.39 -6.26
C ALA A 52 14.87 -7.88 -6.60
N PHE A 53 14.17 -7.10 -5.76
CA PHE A 53 14.04 -5.65 -5.96
C PHE A 53 15.35 -4.91 -5.66
N SER A 54 16.07 -5.32 -4.62
CA SER A 54 17.40 -4.82 -4.28
C SER A 54 18.41 -5.10 -5.39
N TRP A 55 18.37 -6.31 -5.97
CA TRP A 55 19.18 -6.65 -7.14
C TRP A 55 18.80 -5.77 -8.34
N ALA A 56 17.52 -5.67 -8.69
CA ALA A 56 17.05 -4.87 -9.82
C ALA A 56 17.43 -3.38 -9.70
N ALA A 57 17.25 -2.79 -8.50
CA ALA A 57 17.61 -1.41 -8.22
C ALA A 57 19.12 -1.15 -8.32
N SER A 58 19.94 -2.13 -7.89
CA SER A 58 21.40 -2.05 -8.01
C SER A 58 21.84 -2.16 -9.48
N ASN A 59 21.30 -3.14 -10.21
CA ASN A 59 21.63 -3.41 -11.61
C ASN A 59 21.16 -2.30 -12.55
N TRP A 60 20.10 -1.56 -12.20
CA TRP A 60 19.68 -0.39 -12.96
C TRP A 60 20.85 0.58 -13.20
N LYS A 61 21.76 0.75 -12.23
CA LYS A 61 22.93 1.64 -12.40
C LYS A 61 23.89 1.13 -13.47
N GLU A 62 24.04 -0.18 -13.59
CA GLU A 62 24.97 -0.87 -14.50
C GLU A 62 24.41 -1.04 -15.92
N LEU A 63 23.09 -0.89 -16.12
CA LEU A 63 22.48 -0.98 -17.45
C LEU A 63 23.05 0.06 -18.41
N ALA A 64 23.25 -0.37 -19.66
CA ALA A 64 23.68 0.49 -20.76
C ALA A 64 22.67 1.63 -20.97
N LEU A 65 23.19 2.83 -21.25
CA LEU A 65 22.40 4.03 -21.48
C LEU A 65 21.24 3.85 -22.47
N PRO A 66 21.40 3.23 -23.66
CA PRO A 66 20.30 3.06 -24.61
C PRO A 66 19.12 2.24 -24.05
N VAL A 67 19.38 1.32 -23.11
CA VAL A 67 18.32 0.53 -22.45
C VAL A 67 17.51 1.40 -21.48
N LYS A 68 18.20 2.28 -20.73
CA LYS A 68 17.54 3.21 -19.81
C LYS A 68 16.67 4.22 -20.55
N GLU A 69 17.18 4.74 -21.67
CA GLU A 69 16.47 5.70 -22.51
C GLU A 69 15.20 5.10 -23.12
N ALA A 70 15.29 3.87 -23.66
CA ALA A 70 14.12 3.17 -24.20
C ALA A 70 13.04 2.93 -23.13
N TYR A 71 13.44 2.52 -21.92
CA TYR A 71 12.50 2.36 -20.80
C TYR A 71 11.82 3.68 -20.43
N ASN A 72 12.59 4.77 -20.29
CA ASN A 72 12.05 6.07 -19.92
C ASN A 72 11.08 6.63 -20.98
N HIS A 73 11.35 6.40 -22.26
CA HIS A 73 10.45 6.79 -23.34
C HIS A 73 9.11 6.04 -23.30
N MET A 74 9.11 4.76 -22.91
CA MET A 74 7.88 3.96 -22.77
C MET A 74 7.06 4.29 -21.51
N ALA A 75 7.68 4.85 -20.48
CA ALA A 75 7.05 5.13 -19.19
C ALA A 75 6.31 6.48 -19.13
N GLN A 76 6.40 7.29 -20.18
CA GLN A 76 5.63 8.53 -20.37
C GLN A 76 4.24 8.23 -20.92
#